data_AF-A0A2J7ZXD4-F1
#
_entry.id   AF-A0A2J7ZXD4-F1
#
_cell.length_a   1.000
_cell.length_b   1.000
_cell.length_c   1.000
_cell.angle_alpha   90.00
_cell.angle_beta   90.00
_cell.angle_gamma   90.00
#
_symmetry.space_group_name_H-M   'P 1'
#
loop_
_entity.id
_entity.type
_entity.pdbx_description
1 polymer ?
#
loop_
_entity_poly.entity_id
_entity_poly.type
_entity_poly.pdbx_seq_one_letter_code
_entity_poly.pdbx_strand_id
1 'polypeptide(L)'
;MLNECLWSLQVPRPGGPGWSGNACLPPPPLASPPPPRRRPAAPGRRAPPVLIEPPSLSSPSQPPPSPPPKRKPVQPGLRRPNPPPQPPTSPNYGFPFCACKKRSLEMSPYRLVFDNSTALPVLADGTERVRHCFHVQLEGCDPAAQCCDMGVKKIELSVQNQCRQSVKLAMLGGRSYPWSFTQDVSDGQTYTTFKLANLGLEKKDVSSGMPLCVILTEPCQTLADFCYAPTSGDWCRYTFFSLSEDCCPTGDLLATQDPQVEEIEFDTGSVQEVEGRRMLSVARADGSRAALLRTR
;
A
#
# COMPACT_ATOMS: atom_id res chain seq x y z
N MET A 1 -28.33 15.64 10.13
CA MET A 1 -27.80 14.44 9.44
C MET A 1 -27.92 14.71 7.95
N LEU A 2 -26.80 14.95 7.28
CA LEU A 2 -26.74 15.21 5.85
C LEU A 2 -26.58 13.87 5.14
N ASN A 3 -27.50 13.54 4.23
CA ASN A 3 -27.39 12.35 3.39
C ASN A 3 -26.46 12.69 2.23
N GLU A 4 -25.22 12.21 2.29
CA GLU A 4 -24.26 12.35 1.19
C GLU A 4 -24.61 11.36 0.08
N CYS A 5 -24.83 11.87 -1.12
CA CYS A 5 -25.06 11.06 -2.31
C CYS A 5 -23.72 10.46 -2.75
N LEU A 6 -23.61 9.13 -2.68
CA LEU A 6 -22.35 8.41 -2.82
C LEU A 6 -21.79 8.39 -4.26
N TRP A 7 -22.60 8.75 -5.28
CA TRP A 7 -22.18 8.90 -6.68
C TRP A 7 -23.27 9.54 -7.54
N SER A 8 -22.88 10.19 -8.63
CA SER A 8 -23.76 10.64 -9.73
C SER A 8 -23.42 9.88 -11.01
N LEU A 9 -24.43 9.41 -11.73
CA LEU A 9 -24.26 8.68 -12.99
C LEU A 9 -24.92 9.47 -14.11
N GLN A 10 -24.14 9.86 -15.11
CA GLN A 10 -24.61 10.58 -16.30
C GLN A 10 -24.48 9.66 -17.50
N VAL A 11 -25.61 9.19 -18.03
CA VAL A 11 -25.62 8.29 -19.19
C VAL A 11 -26.04 9.10 -20.43
N PRO A 12 -25.12 9.39 -21.36
CA PRO A 12 -25.47 10.09 -22.59
C PRO A 12 -26.32 9.18 -23.49
N ARG A 13 -27.42 9.72 -24.01
CA ARG A 13 -28.29 9.07 -24.99
C ARG A 13 -28.05 9.68 -26.37
N PRO A 14 -27.95 8.90 -27.45
CA PRO A 14 -27.95 9.45 -28.80
C PRO A 14 -29.34 10.05 -29.10
N GLY A 15 -29.41 11.37 -29.29
CA GLY A 15 -30.59 12.06 -29.85
C GLY A 15 -31.67 12.56 -28.89
N GLY A 16 -31.40 12.72 -27.59
CA GLY A 16 -32.38 13.32 -26.67
C GLY A 16 -31.77 13.90 -25.40
N PRO A 17 -32.51 14.73 -24.63
CA PRO A 17 -32.05 15.26 -23.35
C PRO A 17 -31.80 14.11 -22.37
N GLY A 18 -30.57 14.04 -21.85
CA GLY A 18 -30.14 12.99 -20.92
C GLY A 18 -30.92 13.01 -19.61
N TRP A 19 -31.03 11.85 -18.96
CA TRP A 19 -31.62 11.75 -17.63
C TRP A 19 -30.61 12.23 -16.57
N SER A 20 -30.99 13.23 -15.77
CA SER A 20 -30.31 13.60 -14.53
C SER A 20 -31.14 13.10 -13.35
N GLY A 21 -30.76 11.98 -12.76
CA GLY A 21 -31.42 11.42 -11.58
C GLY A 21 -30.43 11.23 -10.45
N ASN A 22 -30.71 11.82 -9.29
CA ASN A 22 -29.98 11.52 -8.06
C ASN A 22 -30.56 10.24 -7.44
N ALA A 23 -29.78 9.16 -7.42
CA ALA A 23 -30.16 7.93 -6.76
C ALA A 23 -29.86 8.03 -5.26
N CYS A 24 -30.80 8.55 -4.49
CA CYS A 24 -30.71 8.56 -3.03
C CYS A 24 -31.21 7.22 -2.49
N LEU A 25 -30.34 6.46 -1.82
CA LEU A 25 -30.80 5.33 -1.01
C LEU A 25 -31.53 5.89 0.22
N PRO A 26 -32.75 5.41 0.54
CA PRO A 26 -33.39 5.79 1.79
C PRO A 26 -32.54 5.30 2.98
N PRO A 27 -32.47 6.05 4.09
CA PRO A 27 -31.77 5.60 5.28
C PRO A 27 -32.36 4.24 5.73
N PRO A 28 -31.51 3.29 6.17
CA PRO A 28 -31.99 2.03 6.68
C PRO A 28 -32.98 2.29 7.83
N PRO A 29 -34.10 1.55 7.91
CA PRO A 29 -35.03 1.69 9.01
C PRO A 29 -34.28 1.47 10.33
N LEU A 30 -34.55 2.33 11.31
CA LEU A 30 -34.00 2.21 12.66
C LEU A 30 -34.25 0.79 13.17
N ALA A 31 -33.17 0.04 13.38
CA ALA A 31 -33.25 -1.32 13.87
C ALA A 31 -33.97 -1.32 15.22
N SER A 32 -35.02 -2.16 15.33
CA SER A 32 -35.72 -2.37 16.60
C SER A 32 -34.73 -2.78 17.69
N PRO A 33 -34.89 -2.27 18.93
CA PRO A 33 -34.00 -2.63 20.03
C PRO A 33 -34.05 -4.15 20.25
N PRO A 34 -32.88 -4.80 20.47
CA PRO A 34 -32.84 -6.24 20.69
C PRO A 34 -33.63 -6.62 21.95
N PRO A 35 -34.29 -7.80 21.96
CA PRO A 35 -34.98 -8.28 23.15
C PRO A 35 -33.99 -8.45 24.32
N PRO A 36 -34.45 -8.24 25.57
CA PRO A 36 -33.60 -8.40 26.74
C PRO A 36 -33.03 -9.83 26.80
N ARG A 37 -31.70 -9.93 26.74
CA ARG A 37 -30.99 -11.22 26.90
C ARG A 37 -31.29 -11.81 28.26
N ARG A 38 -31.91 -12.99 28.29
CA ARG A 38 -32.00 -13.81 29.51
C ARG A 38 -30.59 -14.15 29.98
N ARG A 39 -30.30 -13.79 31.23
CA ARG A 39 -29.05 -14.05 31.93
C ARG A 39 -28.86 -15.57 32.06
N PRO A 40 -27.77 -16.17 31.54
CA PRO A 40 -27.44 -17.57 31.83
C PRO A 40 -27.15 -17.74 33.32
N ALA A 41 -27.65 -18.82 33.91
CA ALA A 41 -27.34 -19.21 35.28
C ALA A 41 -25.83 -19.46 35.43
N ALA A 42 -25.24 -18.91 36.48
CA ALA A 42 -23.82 -19.06 36.78
C ALA A 42 -23.48 -20.54 37.09
N PRO A 43 -22.52 -21.16 36.40
CA PRO A 43 -21.97 -22.44 36.82
C PRO A 43 -21.09 -22.24 38.06
N GLY A 44 -21.29 -23.10 39.06
CA GLY A 44 -20.65 -23.04 40.37
C GLY A 44 -19.12 -23.06 40.32
N ARG A 45 -18.53 -22.33 41.26
CA ARG A 45 -17.11 -22.36 41.60
C ARG A 45 -16.69 -23.80 41.98
N ARG A 46 -15.93 -24.47 41.12
CA ARG A 46 -15.04 -25.56 41.56
C ARG A 46 -13.67 -24.97 41.88
N ALA A 47 -13.17 -25.28 43.06
CA ALA A 47 -11.83 -24.96 43.50
C ALA A 47 -10.78 -25.65 42.60
N PRO A 48 -9.63 -25.01 42.33
CA PRO A 48 -8.54 -25.65 41.60
C PRO A 48 -7.85 -26.73 42.46
N PRO A 49 -7.41 -27.85 41.85
CA PRO A 49 -6.60 -28.84 42.53
C PRO A 49 -5.18 -28.30 42.78
N VAL A 50 -4.67 -28.59 43.97
CA VAL A 50 -3.30 -28.33 44.42
C VAL A 50 -2.33 -29.15 43.57
N LEU A 51 -1.43 -28.48 42.85
CA LEU A 51 -0.35 -29.10 42.08
C LEU A 51 0.81 -29.40 43.02
N ILE A 52 1.12 -30.68 43.18
CA ILE A 52 2.27 -31.20 43.93
C ILE A 52 3.52 -30.98 43.09
N GLU A 53 4.49 -30.28 43.66
CA GLU A 53 5.80 -29.96 43.09
C GLU A 53 6.73 -31.19 43.16
N PRO A 54 7.35 -31.61 42.04
CA PRO A 54 8.32 -32.71 42.07
C PRO A 54 9.70 -32.25 42.56
N PRO A 55 10.48 -33.14 43.21
CA PRO A 55 11.77 -32.80 43.80
C PRO A 55 12.84 -32.52 42.74
N SER A 56 13.61 -31.46 43.01
CA SER A 56 14.78 -31.03 42.24
C SER A 56 15.84 -32.13 42.15
N LEU A 57 16.18 -32.56 40.93
CA LEU A 57 17.34 -33.40 40.66
C LEU A 57 18.59 -32.52 40.50
N SER A 58 19.54 -32.76 41.40
CA SER A 58 20.87 -32.16 41.44
C SER A 58 21.65 -32.48 40.17
N SER A 59 22.14 -31.45 39.48
CA SER A 59 23.06 -31.61 38.35
C SER A 59 24.48 -31.92 38.85
N PRO A 60 25.20 -32.90 38.26
CA PRO A 60 26.58 -33.19 38.63
C PRO A 60 27.54 -32.09 38.12
N SER A 61 28.53 -31.78 38.96
CA SER A 61 29.59 -30.81 38.69
C SER A 61 30.35 -31.12 37.40
N GLN A 62 30.42 -30.16 36.48
CA GLN A 62 31.32 -30.22 35.32
C GLN A 62 32.77 -29.96 35.75
N PRO A 63 33.75 -30.67 35.17
CA PRO A 63 35.17 -30.41 35.38
C PRO A 63 35.62 -29.08 34.70
N PRO A 64 36.69 -28.45 35.20
CA PRO A 64 37.16 -27.16 34.70
C PRO A 64 37.67 -27.23 33.24
N PRO A 65 37.50 -26.17 32.45
CA PRO A 65 37.95 -26.12 31.06
C PRO A 65 39.48 -26.06 30.97
N SER A 66 40.03 -26.77 29.99
CA SER A 66 41.47 -26.78 29.67
C SER A 66 41.97 -25.42 29.19
N PRO A 67 43.25 -25.07 29.45
CA PRO A 67 43.82 -23.79 29.04
C PRO A 67 43.93 -23.66 27.51
N PRO A 68 43.78 -22.44 26.95
CA PRO A 68 43.82 -22.22 25.51
C PRO A 68 45.23 -22.44 24.93
N PRO A 69 45.33 -22.96 23.69
CA PRO A 69 46.61 -23.14 23.02
C PRO A 69 47.27 -21.79 22.70
N LYS A 70 48.60 -21.73 22.91
CA LYS A 70 49.43 -20.55 22.63
C LYS A 70 49.28 -20.11 21.17
N ARG A 71 48.79 -18.89 20.95
CA ARG A 71 48.72 -18.24 19.63
C ARG A 71 50.12 -18.12 19.01
N LYS A 72 50.27 -18.58 17.77
CA LYS A 72 51.47 -18.33 16.96
C LYS A 72 51.53 -16.84 16.55
N PRO A 73 52.73 -16.26 16.38
CA PRO A 73 52.88 -14.87 15.97
C PRO A 73 52.27 -14.63 14.58
N VAL A 74 51.45 -13.59 14.47
CA VAL A 74 50.83 -13.12 13.23
C VAL A 74 51.94 -12.56 12.33
N GLN A 75 52.10 -13.12 11.13
CA GLN A 75 52.99 -12.54 10.13
C GLN A 75 52.36 -11.24 9.57
N PRO A 76 53.13 -10.14 9.44
CA PRO A 76 52.66 -8.93 8.78
C PRO A 76 52.81 -9.11 7.26
N GLY A 77 51.69 -9.25 6.55
CA GLY A 77 51.74 -9.28 5.09
C GLY A 77 50.37 -9.34 4.42
N LEU A 78 50.10 -8.33 3.59
CA LEU A 78 48.99 -8.19 2.64
C LEU A 78 47.64 -7.75 3.23
N ARG A 79 47.46 -6.42 3.27
CA ARG A 79 46.13 -5.80 3.41
C ARG A 79 45.26 -6.25 2.24
N ARG A 80 44.22 -7.03 2.53
CA ARG A 80 43.16 -7.29 1.55
C ARG A 80 42.48 -5.96 1.19
N PRO A 81 42.07 -5.75 -0.08
CA PRO A 81 41.21 -4.64 -0.45
C PRO A 81 39.98 -4.62 0.46
N ASN A 82 39.59 -3.42 0.93
CA ASN A 82 38.37 -3.28 1.71
C ASN A 82 37.19 -3.86 0.89
N PRO A 83 36.35 -4.72 1.47
CA PRO A 83 35.16 -5.16 0.79
C PRO A 83 34.31 -3.94 0.42
N PRO A 84 33.61 -3.96 -0.72
CA PRO A 84 32.71 -2.87 -1.10
C PRO A 84 31.69 -2.61 0.02
N PRO A 85 31.22 -1.36 0.18
CA PRO A 85 30.21 -1.02 1.18
C PRO A 85 29.01 -1.97 1.02
N GLN A 86 28.69 -2.71 2.08
CA GLN A 86 27.47 -3.52 2.07
C GLN A 86 26.27 -2.58 1.99
N PRO A 87 25.25 -2.88 1.17
CA PRO A 87 24.01 -2.11 1.16
C PRO A 87 23.44 -2.10 2.59
N PRO A 88 22.83 -0.99 3.03
CA PRO A 88 22.32 -0.86 4.38
C PRO A 88 21.33 -2.00 4.67
N THR A 89 21.70 -2.89 5.58
CA THR A 89 20.82 -3.97 6.03
C THR A 89 19.58 -3.34 6.63
N SER A 90 18.41 -3.61 6.05
CA SER A 90 17.20 -2.94 6.50
C SER A 90 16.90 -3.32 7.96
N PRO A 91 16.61 -2.35 8.83
CA PRO A 91 16.53 -2.58 10.26
C PRO A 91 15.41 -3.57 10.57
N ASN A 92 15.72 -4.68 11.24
CA ASN A 92 14.73 -5.68 11.61
C ASN A 92 14.05 -5.28 12.92
N TYR A 93 12.92 -4.58 12.81
CA TYR A 93 12.09 -4.17 13.95
C TYR A 93 10.90 -5.12 14.19
N GLY A 94 11.00 -6.38 13.74
CA GLY A 94 10.01 -7.43 14.01
C GLY A 94 8.89 -7.57 12.97
N PHE A 95 8.77 -6.65 12.02
CA PHE A 95 7.78 -6.74 10.93
C PHE A 95 8.04 -7.94 10.00
N PRO A 96 6.99 -8.67 9.54
CA PRO A 96 5.59 -8.57 9.98
C PRO A 96 5.38 -9.12 11.40
N PHE A 97 4.47 -8.52 12.16
CA PHE A 97 4.26 -8.84 13.60
C PHE A 97 3.47 -10.14 13.86
N CYS A 98 3.42 -11.03 12.88
CA CYS A 98 2.72 -12.31 12.96
C CYS A 98 3.68 -13.47 13.28
N ALA A 99 3.10 -14.63 13.61
CA ALA A 99 3.85 -15.86 13.85
C ALA A 99 4.49 -16.48 12.59
N CYS A 100 4.30 -15.88 11.41
CA CYS A 100 4.89 -16.40 10.19
C CYS A 100 6.42 -16.24 10.20
N LYS A 101 7.10 -17.39 9.98
CA LYS A 101 8.56 -17.52 10.08
C LYS A 101 9.27 -17.44 8.73
N LYS A 102 8.58 -17.72 7.62
CA LYS A 102 9.18 -17.78 6.27
C LYS A 102 9.07 -16.42 5.59
N ARG A 103 10.01 -15.55 5.93
CA ARG A 103 10.01 -14.13 5.52
C ARG A 103 10.88 -13.81 4.31
N SER A 104 11.68 -14.76 3.82
CA SER A 104 12.60 -14.52 2.70
C SER A 104 11.84 -14.24 1.40
N LEU A 105 12.23 -13.16 0.71
CA LEU A 105 11.71 -12.83 -0.62
C LEU A 105 12.09 -13.87 -1.67
N GLU A 106 13.29 -14.44 -1.58
CA GLU A 106 13.81 -15.40 -2.57
C GLU A 106 12.96 -16.69 -2.67
N MET A 107 12.22 -17.00 -1.61
CA MET A 107 11.36 -18.18 -1.55
C MET A 107 9.98 -17.99 -2.20
N SER A 108 9.65 -16.77 -2.63
CA SER A 108 8.34 -16.40 -3.17
C SER A 108 8.48 -15.67 -4.50
N PRO A 109 7.53 -15.86 -5.45
CA PRO A 109 7.54 -15.13 -6.71
C PRO A 109 7.12 -13.66 -6.56
N TYR A 110 6.55 -13.24 -5.43
CA TYR A 110 5.93 -11.92 -5.34
C TYR A 110 6.92 -10.83 -4.94
N ARG A 111 6.96 -9.77 -5.75
CA ARG A 111 7.54 -8.47 -5.41
C ARG A 111 6.48 -7.39 -5.55
N LEU A 112 6.60 -6.36 -4.75
CA LEU A 112 5.83 -5.14 -4.92
C LEU A 112 6.79 -4.05 -5.40
N VAL A 113 6.41 -3.35 -6.47
CA VAL A 113 7.24 -2.32 -7.11
C VAL A 113 6.41 -1.04 -7.19
N PHE A 114 7.02 0.09 -6.85
CA PHE A 114 6.37 1.39 -6.96
C PHE A 114 6.29 1.84 -8.42
N ASP A 115 5.13 2.36 -8.83
CA ASP A 115 4.91 2.92 -10.16
C ASP A 115 4.99 4.43 -10.14
N ASN A 116 3.99 5.08 -9.52
CA ASN A 116 3.86 6.52 -9.52
C ASN A 116 2.90 7.03 -8.44
N SER A 117 2.95 8.34 -8.22
CA SER A 117 1.95 9.11 -7.51
C SER A 117 1.14 9.94 -8.52
N THR A 118 -0.14 10.13 -8.28
CA THR A 118 -0.99 11.01 -9.09
C THR A 118 -1.89 11.82 -8.19
N ALA A 119 -1.79 13.15 -8.24
CA ALA A 119 -2.74 14.03 -7.60
C ALA A 119 -4.14 13.80 -8.18
N LEU A 120 -5.13 13.69 -7.30
CA LEU A 120 -6.53 13.52 -7.69
C LEU A 120 -7.31 14.83 -7.43
N PRO A 121 -8.47 15.02 -8.08
CA PRO A 121 -9.31 16.19 -7.82
C PRO A 121 -9.66 16.29 -6.34
N VAL A 122 -9.51 17.50 -5.79
CA VAL A 122 -9.82 17.84 -4.41
C VAL A 122 -11.26 17.43 -4.08
N LEU A 123 -11.47 16.92 -2.87
CA LEU A 123 -12.79 16.58 -2.37
C LEU A 123 -13.63 17.85 -2.12
N ALA A 124 -14.95 17.69 -1.97
CA ALA A 124 -15.86 18.82 -1.78
C ALA A 124 -15.61 19.59 -0.47
N ASP A 125 -14.97 18.95 0.51
CA ASP A 125 -14.55 19.53 1.78
C ASP A 125 -13.19 20.27 1.69
N GLY A 126 -12.59 20.34 0.50
CA GLY A 126 -11.27 20.95 0.28
C GLY A 126 -10.11 19.99 0.55
N THR A 127 -10.37 18.73 0.92
CA THR A 127 -9.30 17.76 1.21
C THR A 127 -8.62 17.31 -0.08
N GLU A 128 -7.31 17.57 -0.17
CA GLU A 128 -6.47 17.05 -1.23
C GLU A 128 -6.22 15.55 -1.07
N ARG A 129 -6.06 14.85 -2.19
CA ARG A 129 -5.82 13.41 -2.21
C ARG A 129 -4.86 13.02 -3.31
N VAL A 130 -3.97 12.09 -3.01
CA VAL A 130 -2.99 11.54 -3.95
C VAL A 130 -3.21 10.03 -4.04
N ARG A 131 -3.18 9.50 -5.25
CA ARG A 131 -3.17 8.07 -5.52
C ARG A 131 -1.74 7.60 -5.72
N HIS A 132 -1.26 6.72 -4.86
CA HIS A 132 -0.01 5.99 -5.06
C HIS A 132 -0.30 4.62 -5.62
N CYS A 133 0.32 4.29 -6.74
CA CYS A 133 0.19 2.99 -7.37
C CYS A 133 1.52 2.23 -7.33
N PHE A 134 1.36 0.92 -7.18
CA PHE A 134 2.37 -0.09 -7.19
C PHE A 134 1.89 -1.20 -8.13
N HIS A 135 2.78 -2.08 -8.56
CA HIS A 135 2.37 -3.32 -9.20
C HIS A 135 3.03 -4.52 -8.53
N VAL A 136 2.30 -5.64 -8.57
CA VAL A 136 2.86 -6.94 -8.22
C VAL A 136 3.73 -7.39 -9.38
N GLN A 137 5.02 -7.56 -9.15
CA GLN A 137 5.95 -8.16 -10.10
C GLN A 137 6.15 -9.63 -9.73
N LEU A 138 6.03 -10.52 -10.72
CA LEU A 138 6.34 -11.93 -10.55
C LEU A 138 7.79 -12.20 -10.96
N GLU A 139 8.61 -12.61 -10.00
CA GLU A 139 9.96 -13.08 -10.25
C GLU A 139 10.01 -14.62 -10.33
N GLY A 140 11.03 -15.12 -11.03
CA GLY A 140 11.36 -16.54 -10.99
C GLY A 140 11.64 -16.96 -9.56
N CYS A 141 11.10 -18.11 -9.16
CA CYS A 141 11.27 -18.65 -7.84
C CYS A 141 11.59 -20.14 -7.97
N ASP A 142 12.42 -20.66 -7.04
CA ASP A 142 12.76 -22.07 -7.01
C ASP A 142 11.49 -22.91 -6.74
N PRO A 143 11.07 -23.79 -7.66
CA PRO A 143 9.87 -24.61 -7.46
C PRO A 143 9.97 -25.56 -6.27
N ALA A 144 11.18 -25.87 -5.78
CA ALA A 144 11.37 -26.63 -4.54
C ALA A 144 11.18 -25.77 -3.27
N ALA A 145 11.16 -24.44 -3.39
CA ALA A 145 10.93 -23.55 -2.26
C ALA A 145 9.46 -23.61 -1.82
N GLN A 146 9.25 -23.78 -0.52
CA GLN A 146 7.92 -23.99 0.04
C GLN A 146 6.92 -22.84 -0.21
N CYS A 147 7.40 -21.62 -0.46
CA CYS A 147 6.56 -20.46 -0.69
C CYS A 147 6.39 -20.11 -2.18
N CYS A 148 6.87 -20.97 -3.08
CA CYS A 148 6.88 -20.67 -4.51
C CYS A 148 5.50 -20.75 -5.16
N ASP A 149 4.67 -21.67 -4.67
CA ASP A 149 3.30 -21.91 -5.15
C ASP A 149 2.23 -21.23 -4.28
N MET A 150 2.63 -20.28 -3.44
CA MET A 150 1.70 -19.63 -2.53
C MET A 150 0.72 -18.71 -3.27
N GLY A 151 -0.56 -18.70 -2.87
CA GLY A 151 -1.49 -17.63 -3.22
C GLY A 151 -1.29 -16.38 -2.36
N VAL A 152 -2.20 -15.41 -2.46
CA VAL A 152 -2.17 -14.15 -1.70
C VAL A 152 -3.47 -13.97 -0.91
N LYS A 153 -3.37 -14.08 0.42
CA LYS A 153 -4.47 -13.87 1.36
C LYS A 153 -4.67 -12.40 1.73
N LYS A 154 -3.55 -11.73 2.00
CA LYS A 154 -3.47 -10.34 2.43
C LYS A 154 -2.11 -9.76 2.07
N ILE A 155 -2.08 -8.44 1.93
CA ILE A 155 -0.87 -7.63 1.78
C ILE A 155 -0.82 -6.69 2.97
N GLU A 156 0.33 -6.57 3.62
CA GLU A 156 0.52 -5.65 4.74
C GLU A 156 1.67 -4.67 4.45
N LEU A 157 1.51 -3.43 4.88
CA LEU A 157 2.51 -2.36 4.81
C LEU A 157 2.80 -1.85 6.22
N SER A 158 4.08 -1.64 6.53
CA SER A 158 4.48 -0.97 7.76
C SER A 158 4.37 0.53 7.60
N VAL A 159 3.55 1.18 8.43
CA VAL A 159 3.11 2.57 8.24
C VAL A 159 3.25 3.38 9.52
N GLN A 160 3.30 4.69 9.40
CA GLN A 160 3.35 5.56 10.56
C GLN A 160 2.05 5.51 11.37
N ASN A 161 2.17 5.67 12.68
CA ASN A 161 1.06 5.51 13.62
C ASN A 161 -0.10 6.52 13.37
N GLN A 162 0.23 7.72 12.91
CA GLN A 162 -0.73 8.80 12.64
C GLN A 162 -1.55 8.60 11.35
N CYS A 163 -1.16 7.70 10.45
CA CYS A 163 -1.75 7.61 9.10
C CYS A 163 -3.05 6.82 8.99
N ARG A 164 -3.62 6.39 10.12
CA ARG A 164 -4.82 5.53 10.16
C ARG A 164 -6.04 6.13 9.47
N GLN A 165 -6.14 7.46 9.46
CA GLN A 165 -7.26 8.20 8.86
C GLN A 165 -6.95 8.71 7.45
N SER A 166 -5.70 8.58 7.00
CA SER A 166 -5.23 9.10 5.71
C SER A 166 -5.62 8.22 4.54
N VAL A 167 -5.81 6.91 4.75
CA VAL A 167 -6.25 6.00 3.68
C VAL A 167 -7.74 6.22 3.43
N LYS A 168 -8.09 6.55 2.18
CA LYS A 168 -9.49 6.70 1.75
C LYS A 168 -9.97 5.53 0.90
N LEU A 169 -9.07 4.93 0.14
CA LEU A 169 -9.38 3.81 -0.74
C LEU A 169 -8.14 2.96 -0.96
N ALA A 170 -8.33 1.64 -1.07
CA ALA A 170 -7.30 0.71 -1.50
C ALA A 170 -7.89 -0.21 -2.58
N MET A 171 -7.13 -0.40 -3.66
CA MET A 171 -7.55 -1.15 -4.83
C MET A 171 -6.46 -2.13 -5.26
N LEU A 172 -6.85 -3.31 -5.70
CA LEU A 172 -5.96 -4.30 -6.30
C LEU A 172 -6.60 -4.83 -7.59
N GLY A 173 -5.87 -4.82 -8.70
CA GLY A 173 -6.41 -5.23 -10.00
C GLY A 173 -7.63 -4.42 -10.44
N GLY A 174 -7.70 -3.14 -10.06
CA GLY A 174 -8.84 -2.25 -10.35
C GLY A 174 -10.09 -2.47 -9.49
N ARG A 175 -10.06 -3.39 -8.51
CA ARG A 175 -11.18 -3.65 -7.59
C ARG A 175 -10.87 -3.07 -6.21
N SER A 176 -11.86 -2.44 -5.57
CA SER A 176 -11.73 -1.96 -4.18
C SER A 176 -11.73 -3.12 -3.20
N TYR A 177 -10.81 -3.11 -2.24
CA TYR A 177 -10.74 -4.11 -1.17
C TYR A 177 -10.89 -3.46 0.21
N PRO A 178 -11.49 -4.18 1.18
CA PRO A 178 -11.51 -3.71 2.55
C PRO A 178 -10.09 -3.65 3.10
N TRP A 179 -9.80 -2.56 3.81
CA TRP A 179 -8.54 -2.37 4.50
C TRP A 179 -8.75 -2.13 5.99
N SER A 180 -7.71 -2.37 6.77
CA SER A 180 -7.70 -2.14 8.21
C SER A 180 -6.32 -1.78 8.70
N PHE A 181 -6.22 -1.36 9.97
CA PHE A 181 -4.95 -1.15 10.64
C PHE A 181 -4.86 -2.05 11.88
N THR A 182 -3.68 -2.61 12.16
CA THR A 182 -3.35 -3.16 13.48
C THR A 182 -2.25 -2.36 14.13
N GLN A 183 -2.15 -2.50 15.45
CA GLN A 183 -1.05 -1.98 16.25
C GLN A 183 -0.44 -3.14 17.00
N ASP A 184 0.88 -3.21 16.94
CA ASP A 184 1.66 -4.28 17.52
C ASP A 184 2.82 -3.67 18.29
N VAL A 185 3.17 -4.26 19.43
CA VAL A 185 4.27 -3.77 20.27
C VAL A 185 5.47 -4.69 20.09
N SER A 186 6.60 -4.14 19.64
CA SER A 186 7.88 -4.84 19.55
C SER A 186 8.95 -3.98 20.20
N ASP A 187 9.78 -4.57 21.05
CA ASP A 187 10.88 -3.88 21.75
C ASP A 187 10.44 -2.59 22.48
N GLY A 188 9.23 -2.61 23.04
CA GLY A 188 8.65 -1.45 23.76
C GLY A 188 8.15 -0.31 22.87
N GLN A 189 8.21 -0.46 21.55
CA GLN A 189 7.70 0.50 20.57
C GLN A 189 6.40 -0.02 19.92
N THR A 190 5.46 0.90 19.70
CA THR A 190 4.20 0.60 19.02
C THR A 190 4.34 0.87 17.53
N TYR A 191 4.11 -0.17 16.72
CA TYR A 191 4.13 -0.11 15.27
C TYR A 191 2.72 -0.25 14.71
N THR A 192 2.42 0.48 13.64
CA THR A 192 1.14 0.35 12.94
C THR A 192 1.35 -0.38 11.62
N THR A 193 0.42 -1.29 11.32
CA THR A 193 0.41 -2.05 10.07
C THR A 193 -0.87 -1.76 9.32
N PHE A 194 -0.75 -1.25 8.09
CA PHE A 194 -1.85 -1.19 7.14
C PHE A 194 -2.06 -2.56 6.49
N LYS A 195 -3.32 -2.99 6.36
CA LYS A 195 -3.66 -4.33 5.87
C LYS A 195 -4.69 -4.25 4.76
N LEU A 196 -4.35 -4.79 3.61
CA LEU A 196 -5.32 -5.15 2.58
C LEU A 196 -5.67 -6.63 2.75
N ALA A 197 -6.82 -6.90 3.36
CA ALA A 197 -7.22 -8.25 3.77
C ALA A 197 -8.24 -8.87 2.81
N ASN A 198 -8.53 -10.15 3.01
CA ASN A 198 -9.56 -10.89 2.27
C ASN A 198 -9.35 -10.87 0.74
N LEU A 199 -8.09 -10.94 0.30
CA LEU A 199 -7.75 -11.00 -1.12
C LEU A 199 -8.14 -12.36 -1.70
N GLY A 200 -7.78 -13.44 -1.00
CA GLY A 200 -8.15 -14.81 -1.36
C GLY A 200 -7.73 -15.22 -2.77
N LEU A 201 -6.64 -14.64 -3.29
CA LEU A 201 -6.18 -14.87 -4.65
C LEU A 201 -5.34 -16.15 -4.69
N GLU A 202 -5.66 -17.06 -5.60
CA GLU A 202 -4.77 -18.19 -5.90
C GLU A 202 -3.60 -17.71 -6.76
N LYS A 203 -2.51 -18.49 -6.80
CA LYS A 203 -1.32 -18.11 -7.59
C LYS A 203 -1.65 -17.79 -9.05
N LYS A 204 -2.57 -18.54 -9.66
CA LYS A 204 -3.02 -18.32 -11.05
C LYS A 204 -3.80 -17.01 -11.26
N ASP A 205 -4.37 -16.46 -10.19
CA ASP A 205 -5.17 -15.23 -10.25
C ASP A 205 -4.27 -13.99 -10.08
N VAL A 206 -3.03 -14.17 -9.61
CA VAL A 206 -2.04 -13.09 -9.48
C VAL A 206 -1.18 -13.03 -10.74
N SER A 207 -1.30 -11.92 -11.47
CA SER A 207 -0.49 -11.66 -12.67
C SER A 207 0.62 -10.64 -12.37
N SER A 208 1.74 -10.77 -13.09
CA SER A 208 2.76 -9.71 -13.09
C SER A 208 2.17 -8.46 -13.72
N GLY A 209 2.42 -7.30 -13.11
CA GLY A 209 1.82 -6.02 -13.49
C GLY A 209 0.45 -5.77 -12.85
N MET A 210 -0.05 -6.63 -11.98
CA MET A 210 -1.32 -6.38 -11.27
C MET A 210 -1.20 -5.13 -10.39
N PRO A 211 -2.00 -4.07 -10.62
CA PRO A 211 -1.84 -2.81 -9.91
C PRO A 211 -2.44 -2.87 -8.50
N LEU A 212 -1.68 -2.45 -7.50
CA LEU A 212 -2.10 -2.12 -6.15
C LEU A 212 -2.05 -0.60 -6.00
N CYS A 213 -3.19 0.06 -5.78
CA CYS A 213 -3.23 1.51 -5.59
C CYS A 213 -3.88 1.87 -4.25
N VAL A 214 -3.33 2.86 -3.58
CA VAL A 214 -3.85 3.43 -2.33
C VAL A 214 -4.07 4.92 -2.52
N ILE A 215 -5.24 5.42 -2.12
CA ILE A 215 -5.54 6.86 -2.10
C ILE A 215 -5.32 7.37 -0.69
N LEU A 216 -4.41 8.33 -0.57
CA LEU A 216 -4.00 8.96 0.68
C LEU A 216 -4.41 10.44 0.72
N THR A 217 -4.65 10.93 1.93
CA THR A 217 -4.84 12.35 2.25
C THR A 217 -3.89 12.74 3.38
N GLU A 218 -3.84 14.02 3.71
CA GLU A 218 -3.18 14.50 4.92
C GLU A 218 -3.62 13.73 6.19
N PRO A 219 -2.75 13.62 7.21
CA PRO A 219 -1.36 14.12 7.25
C PRO A 219 -0.33 13.22 6.54
N CYS A 220 -0.75 12.12 5.93
CA CYS A 220 0.14 11.15 5.29
C CYS A 220 -0.13 11.04 3.80
N GLN A 221 -0.17 12.19 3.14
CA GLN A 221 -0.49 12.28 1.72
C GLN A 221 0.65 11.73 0.86
N THR A 222 1.90 11.79 1.33
CA THR A 222 3.07 11.25 0.63
C THR A 222 3.45 9.85 1.14
N LEU A 223 4.19 9.08 0.35
CA LEU A 223 4.70 7.78 0.82
C LEU A 223 5.74 7.92 1.94
N ALA A 224 6.52 8.99 1.95
CA ALA A 224 7.49 9.26 3.02
C ALA A 224 6.79 9.48 4.38
N ASP A 225 5.65 10.17 4.37
CA ASP A 225 4.83 10.39 5.57
C ASP A 225 4.00 9.15 5.93
N PHE A 226 3.60 8.36 4.93
CA PHE A 226 2.78 7.17 5.13
C PHE A 226 3.58 5.98 5.68
N CYS A 227 4.76 5.73 5.12
CA CYS A 227 5.55 4.53 5.41
C CYS A 227 6.37 4.70 6.68
N TYR A 228 6.47 3.62 7.46
CA TYR A 228 7.32 3.62 8.63
C TYR A 228 8.79 3.43 8.22
N ALA A 229 9.60 4.47 8.41
CA ALA A 229 11.04 4.45 8.14
C ALA A 229 11.83 4.83 9.40
N PRO A 230 12.48 3.87 10.09
CA PRO A 230 13.23 4.14 11.32
C PRO A 230 14.52 4.95 11.12
N THR A 231 15.05 5.03 9.89
CA THR A 231 16.33 5.68 9.59
C THR A 231 16.18 6.85 8.61
N SER A 232 15.02 7.52 8.58
CA SER A 232 14.67 8.58 7.62
C SER A 232 14.94 8.16 6.18
N GLY A 233 13.94 7.61 5.50
CA GLY A 233 14.09 7.25 4.10
C GLY A 233 12.75 7.03 3.42
N ASP A 234 12.73 7.23 2.12
CA ASP A 234 11.56 7.07 1.27
C ASP A 234 11.36 5.58 0.95
N TRP A 235 11.14 4.75 1.97
CA TRP A 235 10.92 3.33 1.76
C TRP A 235 9.80 2.76 2.63
N CYS A 236 9.13 1.75 2.11
CA CYS A 236 8.00 1.10 2.75
C CYS A 236 8.28 -0.39 2.91
N ARG A 237 8.26 -0.90 4.13
CA ARG A 237 8.28 -2.35 4.30
C ARG A 237 6.92 -2.94 3.97
N TYR A 238 6.91 -3.98 3.14
CA TYR A 238 5.70 -4.70 2.74
C TYR A 238 5.85 -6.20 2.99
N THR A 239 4.73 -6.90 3.06
CA THR A 239 4.70 -8.36 3.01
C THR A 239 3.47 -8.89 2.32
N PHE A 240 3.61 -10.02 1.63
CA PHE A 240 2.51 -10.82 1.12
C PHE A 240 2.30 -12.01 2.03
N PHE A 241 1.06 -12.38 2.33
CA PHE A 241 0.76 -13.58 3.10
C PHE A 241 0.14 -14.66 2.23
N SER A 242 0.58 -15.91 2.42
CA SER A 242 -0.07 -17.05 1.78
C SER A 242 -1.49 -17.27 2.31
N LEU A 243 -2.29 -18.03 1.56
CA LEU A 243 -3.63 -18.46 1.98
C LEU A 243 -3.63 -19.18 3.34
N SER A 244 -2.57 -19.94 3.63
CA SER A 244 -2.36 -20.62 4.91
C SER A 244 -1.65 -19.77 5.97
N GLU A 245 -1.13 -18.59 5.61
CA GLU A 245 -0.27 -17.73 6.44
C GLU A 245 1.06 -18.36 6.91
N ASP A 246 1.50 -19.46 6.29
CA ASP A 246 2.80 -20.09 6.58
C ASP A 246 3.99 -19.42 5.88
N CYS A 247 3.68 -18.60 4.87
CA CYS A 247 4.64 -17.85 4.06
C CYS A 247 4.28 -16.36 4.11
N CYS A 248 5.30 -15.54 4.38
CA CYS A 248 5.19 -14.10 4.54
C CYS A 248 6.43 -13.39 3.95
N PRO A 249 6.76 -13.60 2.66
CA PRO A 249 7.84 -12.89 2.00
C PRO A 249 7.71 -11.39 2.29
N THR A 250 8.80 -10.81 2.80
CA THR A 250 8.82 -9.44 3.33
C THR A 250 9.93 -8.69 2.62
N GLY A 251 9.57 -7.57 2.00
CA GLY A 251 10.49 -6.75 1.24
C GLY A 251 10.38 -5.28 1.57
N ASP A 252 11.30 -4.51 1.02
CA ASP A 252 11.33 -3.06 1.17
C ASP A 252 11.07 -2.42 -0.21
N LEU A 253 10.05 -1.57 -0.29
CA LEU A 253 9.74 -0.73 -1.45
C LEU A 253 10.60 0.53 -1.34
N LEU A 254 11.34 0.88 -2.38
CA LEU A 254 11.90 2.22 -2.50
C LEU A 254 10.82 3.11 -3.13
N ALA A 255 10.24 4.01 -2.34
CA ALA A 255 9.43 5.11 -2.81
C ALA A 255 10.36 6.17 -3.41
N THR A 256 11.06 5.83 -4.50
CA THR A 256 11.88 6.79 -5.22
C THR A 256 11.03 8.02 -5.52
N GLN A 257 11.54 9.19 -5.12
CA GLN A 257 10.84 10.48 -5.11
C GLN A 257 10.05 10.73 -6.40
N ASP A 258 8.93 11.44 -6.21
CA ASP A 258 8.03 11.92 -7.25
C ASP A 258 8.77 12.38 -8.52
N PRO A 259 8.14 12.21 -9.71
CA PRO A 259 8.71 12.64 -10.96
C PRO A 259 9.02 14.12 -10.86
N GLN A 260 10.04 14.56 -11.59
CA GLN A 260 10.24 15.98 -11.86
C GLN A 260 8.88 16.56 -12.25
N VAL A 261 8.31 17.39 -11.38
CA VAL A 261 7.44 18.47 -11.82
C VAL A 261 8.38 19.33 -12.64
N GLU A 262 8.58 18.97 -13.91
CA GLU A 262 8.87 19.98 -14.92
C GLU A 262 7.68 20.92 -14.80
N GLU A 263 7.90 22.01 -14.06
CA GLU A 263 7.17 23.23 -14.31
C GLU A 263 7.32 23.47 -15.81
N ILE A 264 6.31 23.05 -16.58
CA ILE A 264 6.09 23.63 -17.89
C ILE A 264 5.69 25.06 -17.55
N GLU A 265 6.71 25.91 -17.49
CA GLU A 265 6.61 27.35 -17.50
C GLU A 265 5.76 27.69 -18.72
N PHE A 266 4.46 27.84 -18.51
CA PHE A 266 3.56 28.35 -19.51
C PHE A 266 3.93 29.82 -19.63
N ASP A 267 4.87 30.10 -20.51
CA ASP A 267 5.23 31.43 -20.95
C ASP A 267 3.92 32.11 -21.36
N THR A 268 3.44 32.97 -20.46
CA THR A 268 2.25 33.78 -20.69
C THR A 268 2.72 34.88 -21.61
N GLY A 269 2.82 34.53 -22.89
CA GLY A 269 3.07 35.43 -23.98
C GLY A 269 2.16 36.64 -23.84
N SER A 270 2.80 37.76 -23.54
CA SER A 270 2.30 39.12 -23.55
C SER A 270 1.15 39.31 -24.54
N VAL A 271 -0.07 39.46 -24.02
CA VAL A 271 -1.18 40.03 -24.77
C VAL A 271 -0.86 41.51 -24.95
N GLN A 272 -0.38 41.88 -26.15
CA GLN A 272 -0.37 43.27 -26.56
C GLN A 272 -1.81 43.75 -26.70
N GLU A 273 -2.18 44.63 -25.78
CA GLU A 273 -3.32 45.52 -25.87
C GLU A 273 -3.14 46.41 -27.11
N VAL A 274 -3.80 46.06 -28.22
CA VAL A 274 -3.91 46.95 -29.39
C VAL A 274 -5.21 47.71 -29.26
N GLU A 275 -5.07 48.91 -28.72
CA GLU A 275 -6.06 49.97 -28.70
C GLU A 275 -6.51 50.34 -30.12
N GLY A 276 -7.82 50.53 -30.28
CA GLY A 276 -8.49 50.44 -31.56
C GLY A 276 -8.30 51.60 -32.53
N ARG A 277 -8.73 51.36 -33.77
CA ARG A 277 -9.28 52.42 -34.63
C ARG A 277 -10.23 51.86 -35.69
N ARG A 278 -11.41 52.47 -35.69
CA ARG A 278 -12.46 52.42 -36.73
C ARG A 278 -11.87 52.38 -38.15
N MET A 279 -12.40 51.49 -38.98
CA MET A 279 -12.93 51.93 -40.27
C MET A 279 -14.08 51.02 -40.72
N LEU A 280 -15.22 51.65 -40.96
CA LEU A 280 -16.28 51.12 -41.80
C LEU A 280 -15.71 50.83 -43.20
N SER A 281 -16.04 49.68 -43.77
CA SER A 281 -16.33 49.62 -45.20
C SER A 281 -17.30 48.47 -45.47
N VAL A 282 -18.47 48.90 -45.95
CA VAL A 282 -19.51 48.10 -46.57
C VAL A 282 -19.00 47.70 -47.95
N ALA A 283 -19.03 46.40 -48.28
CA ALA A 283 -19.12 45.96 -49.67
C ALA A 283 -19.92 44.65 -49.73
N ARG A 284 -20.91 44.69 -50.59
CA ARG A 284 -21.96 43.70 -50.84
C ARG A 284 -21.59 42.98 -52.14
N ALA A 285 -22.18 41.79 -52.29
CA ALA A 285 -22.63 41.18 -53.55
C ALA A 285 -21.79 40.07 -54.19
N ASP A 286 -22.57 39.05 -54.56
CA ASP A 286 -22.42 38.06 -55.63
C ASP A 286 -21.28 37.03 -55.53
N GLY A 287 -21.49 35.75 -55.78
CA GLY A 287 -22.59 35.09 -56.47
C GLY A 287 -21.99 34.03 -57.40
N SER A 288 -22.42 32.78 -57.21
CA SER A 288 -22.45 31.70 -58.21
C SER A 288 -21.17 31.07 -58.78
N ARG A 289 -21.24 29.72 -58.75
CA ARG A 289 -20.99 28.74 -59.83
C ARG A 289 -19.75 27.84 -59.77
N ALA A 290 -20.11 26.55 -59.66
CA ALA A 290 -19.49 25.29 -60.05
C ALA A 290 -18.67 25.24 -61.36
N ALA A 291 -17.63 24.39 -61.35
CA ALA A 291 -17.22 23.41 -62.38
C ALA A 291 -16.04 22.61 -61.77
N LEU A 292 -16.02 21.28 -61.59
CA LEU A 292 -16.05 20.11 -62.50
C LEU A 292 -14.81 19.96 -63.42
N LEU A 293 -14.25 18.72 -63.40
CA LEU A 293 -13.17 18.13 -64.22
C LEU A 293 -11.72 18.55 -63.92
N ARG A 294 -10.67 17.74 -64.11
CA ARG A 294 -10.36 16.29 -64.18
C ARG A 294 -8.85 16.24 -64.51
N THR A 295 -8.18 15.13 -64.18
CA THR A 295 -6.91 14.63 -64.76
C THR A 295 -5.61 15.42 -64.55
N ARG A 296 -4.67 14.83 -63.82
CA ARG A 296 -3.59 14.00 -64.42
C ARG A 296 -3.25 12.85 -63.49
#